data_AF-V7AHL8-F1
#
_entry.id   AF-V7AHL8-F1
#
_cell.length_a   1.000
_cell.length_b   1.000
_cell.length_c   1.000
_cell.angle_alpha   90.00
_cell.angle_beta   90.00
_cell.angle_gamma   90.00
#
_symmetry.space_group_name_H-M   'P 1'
#
loop_
_entity.id
_entity.type
_entity.pdbx_description
1 polymer ?
#
loop_
_entity_poly.entity_id
_entity_poly.type
_entity_poly.pdbx_seq_one_letter_code
_entity_poly.pdbx_strand_id
1 'polypeptide(L)'
;MDYSLAALKLLCSQLKEAGEVASQNSFTLGGLLFQRAWLQGVIVSASDTGSLLLDDGTGLIELSLTGEFRHRGWQLGMYVMVVGGYVARAGELPLIKVIILYTYVYNLI
;
A
#
# COMPACT_ATOMS: atom_id res chain seq x y z
N MET A 1 -8.91 10.81 8.06
CA MET A 1 -9.03 9.35 7.90
C MET A 1 -9.72 8.83 9.14
N ASP A 2 -10.78 8.04 8.97
CA ASP A 2 -11.56 7.45 10.05
C ASP A 2 -10.87 6.16 10.52
N TYR A 3 -10.40 6.17 11.77
CA TYR A 3 -9.71 5.04 12.39
C TYR A 3 -10.67 4.00 13.00
N SER A 4 -11.98 4.29 13.04
CA SER A 4 -13.00 3.29 13.39
C SER A 4 -13.19 2.24 12.29
N LEU A 5 -12.91 2.60 11.03
CA LEU A 5 -12.91 1.66 9.90
C LEU A 5 -11.66 0.78 9.93
N ALA A 6 -11.81 -0.49 9.58
CA ALA A 6 -10.71 -1.45 9.55
C ALA A 6 -9.68 -1.10 8.46
N ALA A 7 -8.42 -1.44 8.72
CA ALA A 7 -7.42 -1.56 7.66
C ALA A 7 -7.52 -2.97 7.09
N LEU A 8 -8.15 -3.12 5.92
CA LEU A 8 -8.40 -4.44 5.34
C LEU A 8 -7.12 -5.02 4.75
N LYS A 9 -6.82 -6.28 5.09
CA LYS A 9 -5.74 -7.03 4.44
C LYS A 9 -6.21 -7.50 3.07
N LEU A 10 -5.55 -7.00 2.03
CA LEU A 10 -5.99 -7.18 0.63
C LEU A 10 -4.79 -7.44 -0.28
N LEU A 11 -5.10 -8.03 -1.43
CA LEU A 11 -4.22 -8.12 -2.59
C LEU A 11 -4.53 -6.97 -3.58
N CYS A 12 -3.56 -6.63 -4.44
CA CYS A 12 -3.71 -5.62 -5.49
C CYS A 12 -4.82 -5.99 -6.47
N SER A 13 -5.01 -7.27 -6.78
CA SER A 13 -6.15 -7.74 -7.59
C SER A 13 -7.49 -7.39 -6.94
N GLN A 14 -7.63 -7.58 -5.63
CA GLN A 14 -8.84 -7.27 -4.88
C GLN A 14 -9.09 -5.76 -4.76
N LEU A 15 -8.03 -4.95 -4.67
CA LEU A 15 -8.15 -3.49 -4.66
C LEU A 15 -8.71 -2.93 -5.97
N LYS A 16 -8.49 -3.60 -7.11
CA LYS A 16 -9.07 -3.21 -8.40
C LYS A 16 -10.58 -3.43 -8.47
N GLU A 17 -11.10 -4.32 -7.63
CA GLU A 17 -12.54 -4.63 -7.54
C GLU A 17 -13.25 -3.74 -6.51
N ALA A 18 -12.51 -2.94 -5.74
CA ALA A 18 -13.08 -2.07 -4.72
C ALA A 18 -13.84 -0.90 -5.38
N GLY A 19 -15.09 -0.70 -4.96
CA GLY A 19 -15.92 0.43 -5.37
C GLY A 19 -15.65 1.66 -4.51
N GLU A 20 -15.52 2.83 -5.12
CA GLU A 20 -15.40 4.09 -4.38
C GLU A 20 -16.76 4.52 -3.80
N VAL A 21 -16.75 4.97 -2.54
CA VAL A 21 -17.90 5.55 -1.84
C VAL A 21 -17.59 7.02 -1.57
N ALA A 22 -17.78 7.85 -2.60
CA ALA A 22 -17.36 9.26 -2.61
C ALA A 22 -17.91 10.08 -1.44
N SER A 23 -19.14 9.81 -0.99
CA SER A 23 -19.78 10.51 0.13
C SER A 23 -19.06 10.36 1.47
N GLN A 24 -18.22 9.33 1.61
CA GLN A 24 -17.52 8.97 2.85
C GLN A 24 -16.00 8.96 2.68
N ASN A 25 -15.50 9.36 1.51
CA ASN A 25 -14.06 9.31 1.17
C ASN A 25 -13.46 7.93 1.52
N SER A 26 -14.15 6.87 1.12
CA SER A 26 -13.87 5.47 1.47
C SER A 26 -14.12 4.54 0.29
N PHE A 27 -13.81 3.27 0.47
CA PHE A 27 -13.95 2.21 -0.51
C PHE A 27 -14.75 1.05 0.08
N THR A 28 -15.43 0.30 -0.77
CA THR A 28 -16.16 -0.91 -0.39
C THR A 28 -15.69 -2.12 -1.20
N LEU A 29 -15.52 -3.25 -0.53
CA LEU A 29 -15.24 -4.54 -1.16
C LEU A 29 -16.01 -5.62 -0.41
N GLY A 30 -16.87 -6.35 -1.11
CA GLY A 30 -17.71 -7.39 -0.48
C GLY A 30 -18.61 -6.86 0.66
N GLY A 31 -19.02 -5.59 0.59
CA GLY A 31 -19.82 -4.93 1.62
C GLY A 31 -19.02 -4.37 2.81
N LEU A 32 -17.69 -4.54 2.83
CA LEU A 32 -16.81 -4.00 3.86
C LEU A 32 -16.31 -2.60 3.46
N LEU A 33 -16.59 -1.61 4.29
CA LEU A 33 -16.11 -0.25 4.12
C LEU A 33 -14.68 -0.10 4.67
N PHE A 34 -13.80 0.53 3.92
CA PHE A 34 -12.43 0.80 4.35
C PHE A 34 -11.88 2.10 3.78
N GLN A 35 -10.90 2.67 4.48
CA GLN A 35 -10.07 3.78 3.97
C GLN A 35 -8.58 3.40 3.95
N ARG A 36 -8.21 2.36 4.71
CA ARG A 36 -6.84 1.87 4.82
C ARG A 36 -6.77 0.46 4.26
N ALA A 37 -5.69 0.18 3.55
CA ALA A 37 -5.35 -1.16 3.11
C ALA A 37 -4.09 -1.62 3.82
N TRP A 38 -4.05 -2.92 4.11
CA TRP A 38 -2.89 -3.65 4.56
C TRP A 38 -2.45 -4.57 3.42
N LEU A 39 -1.26 -4.33 2.88
CA LEU A 39 -0.64 -5.14 1.84
C LEU A 39 0.69 -5.73 2.31
N GLN A 40 1.14 -6.77 1.60
CA GLN A 40 2.47 -7.35 1.78
C GLN A 40 3.00 -7.81 0.43
N GLY A 41 4.30 -7.65 0.20
CA GLY A 41 4.91 -7.91 -1.10
C GLY A 41 6.39 -7.54 -1.14
N VAL A 42 6.96 -7.57 -2.33
CA VAL A 42 8.37 -7.29 -2.60
C VAL A 42 8.54 -5.90 -3.19
N ILE A 43 9.54 -5.15 -2.73
CA ILE A 43 9.93 -3.89 -3.37
C ILE A 43 10.63 -4.19 -4.70
N VAL A 44 10.03 -3.74 -5.80
CA VAL A 44 10.54 -3.95 -7.17
C VAL A 44 11.06 -2.67 -7.82
N SER A 45 10.77 -1.51 -7.24
CA SER A 45 11.39 -0.23 -7.61
C SER A 45 11.45 0.70 -6.39
N ALA A 46 12.47 1.55 -6.35
CA ALA A 46 12.64 2.59 -5.34
C ALA A 46 13.13 3.87 -6.02
N SER A 47 12.50 5.00 -5.70
CA SER A 47 12.89 6.32 -6.17
C SER A 47 13.48 7.17 -5.05
N ASP A 48 14.41 8.05 -5.41
CA ASP A 48 15.02 9.01 -4.48
C ASP A 48 14.00 10.02 -3.91
N THR A 49 12.85 10.15 -4.56
CA THR A 49 11.75 11.04 -4.15
C THR A 49 10.85 10.44 -3.06
N GLY A 50 11.15 9.24 -2.57
CA GLY A 50 10.37 8.59 -1.51
C GLY A 50 9.10 7.89 -2.01
N SER A 51 9.12 7.41 -3.26
CA SER A 51 8.12 6.50 -3.81
C SER A 51 8.73 5.12 -4.02
N LEU A 52 8.02 4.07 -3.60
CA LEU A 52 8.38 2.68 -3.86
C LEU A 52 7.31 2.00 -4.70
N LEU A 53 7.70 0.97 -5.45
CA LEU A 53 6.78 0.08 -6.13
C LEU A 53 6.78 -1.28 -5.43
N LEU A 54 5.61 -1.71 -4.98
CA LEU A 54 5.38 -2.98 -4.32
C LEU A 54 4.69 -3.95 -5.28
N ASP A 55 5.21 -5.16 -5.39
CA ASP A 55 4.58 -6.29 -6.08
C ASP A 55 4.14 -7.33 -5.05
N ASP A 56 2.85 -7.66 -4.99
CA ASP A 56 2.30 -8.69 -4.12
C ASP A 56 2.02 -10.03 -4.82
N GLY A 57 2.46 -10.18 -6.07
CA GLY A 57 2.22 -11.34 -6.93
C GLY A 57 0.91 -11.28 -7.69
N THR A 58 0.06 -10.28 -7.45
CA THR A 58 -1.23 -10.09 -8.16
C THR A 58 -1.32 -8.75 -8.88
N GLY A 59 -0.38 -7.86 -8.63
CA GLY A 59 -0.27 -6.57 -9.29
C GLY A 59 0.74 -5.66 -8.60
N LEU A 60 0.85 -4.47 -9.16
CA LEU A 60 1.74 -3.42 -8.67
C LEU A 60 0.94 -2.34 -7.96
N ILE A 61 1.50 -1.81 -6.87
CA ILE A 61 0.96 -0.66 -6.16
C ILE A 61 2.08 0.28 -5.74
N GLU A 62 1.84 1.58 -5.87
CA GLU A 62 2.80 2.59 -5.43
C GLU A 62 2.67 2.83 -3.92
N LEU A 63 3.79 2.98 -3.23
CA LEU A 63 3.86 3.40 -1.83
C LEU A 63 4.44 4.81 -1.77
N SER A 64 3.63 5.79 -1.36
CA SER A 64 4.11 7.14 -1.06
C SER A 64 4.61 7.18 0.37
N LEU A 65 5.92 7.33 0.54
CA LEU A 65 6.56 7.47 1.83
C LEU A 65 6.54 8.93 2.30
N THR A 66 6.53 9.12 3.62
CA THR A 66 6.62 10.44 4.27
C THR A 66 7.54 10.35 5.48
N GLY A 67 8.12 11.48 5.88
CA GLY A 67 8.98 11.56 7.07
C GLY A 67 10.18 10.62 6.98
N GLU A 68 10.46 9.94 8.10
CA GLU A 68 11.65 9.09 8.27
C GLU A 68 11.73 7.93 7.25
N PHE A 69 10.58 7.42 6.77
CA PHE A 69 10.58 6.34 5.79
C PHE A 69 11.26 6.73 4.47
N ARG A 70 11.24 8.01 4.08
CA ARG A 70 11.91 8.48 2.84
C ARG A 70 13.42 8.34 2.88
N HIS A 71 14.01 8.48 4.06
CA HIS A 71 15.46 8.49 4.24
C HIS A 71 16.04 7.10 4.50
N ARG A 72 15.18 6.09 4.56
CA ARG A 72 15.61 4.70 4.72
C ARG A 72 16.21 4.19 3.39
N GLY A 73 17.33 3.46 3.47
CA GLY A 73 17.96 2.81 2.33
C GLY A 73 17.17 1.59 1.84
N TRP A 74 16.06 1.82 1.15
CA TRP A 74 15.25 0.76 0.56
C TRP A 74 16.03 0.02 -0.51
N GLN A 75 16.00 -1.31 -0.46
CA GLN A 75 16.62 -2.16 -1.47
C GLN A 75 15.55 -2.95 -2.23
N LEU A 76 15.81 -3.17 -3.51
CA LEU A 76 15.00 -4.07 -4.32
C LEU A 76 15.08 -5.49 -3.73
N GLY A 77 13.97 -6.23 -3.80
CA GLY A 77 13.87 -7.57 -3.23
C GLY A 77 13.46 -7.61 -1.75
N MET A 78 13.43 -6.48 -1.04
CA MET A 78 12.92 -6.46 0.33
C MET A 78 11.45 -6.86 0.39
N TYR A 79 11.12 -7.86 1.21
CA TYR A 79 9.73 -8.18 1.53
C TYR A 79 9.23 -7.26 2.64
N VAL A 80 8.13 -6.57 2.40
CA VAL A 80 7.56 -5.59 3.32
C VAL A 80 6.09 -5.85 3.59
N MET A 81 5.65 -5.38 4.74
CA MET A 81 4.26 -5.25 5.10
C MET A 81 3.95 -3.76 5.29
N VAL A 82 2.89 -3.28 4.66
CA VAL A 82 2.49 -1.88 4.69
C VAL A 82 1.04 -1.74 5.09
N VAL A 83 0.74 -0.74 5.93
CA VAL A 83 -0.60 -0.24 6.18
C VAL A 83 -0.64 1.25 5.88
N GLY A 84 -1.64 1.68 5.12
CA GLY A 84 -1.78 3.08 4.77
C GLY A 84 -3.11 3.41 4.13
N GLY A 85 -3.33 4.70 3.90
CA GLY A 85 -4.52 5.18 3.21
C GLY A 85 -4.50 4.77 1.75
N TYR A 86 -5.56 4.11 1.28
CA TYR A 86 -5.70 3.72 -0.12
C TYR A 86 -6.20 4.90 -0.96
N VAL A 87 -5.61 5.08 -2.13
CA VAL A 87 -6.02 6.08 -3.12
C VAL A 87 -6.06 5.41 -4.49
N ALA A 88 -7.27 5.30 -5.04
CA ALA A 88 -7.45 4.95 -6.44
C ALA A 88 -7.09 6.15 -7.35
N ARG A 89 -6.44 5.88 -8.48
CA ARG A 89 -6.08 6.91 -9.47
C ARG A 89 -6.47 6.44 -10.85
N ALA A 90 -7.26 7.23 -11.56
CA ALA A 90 -7.74 6.87 -12.89
C ALA A 90 -6.58 6.85 -13.89
N GLY A 91 -6.36 5.71 -14.56
CA GLY A 91 -5.30 5.56 -15.57
C GLY A 91 -3.89 5.42 -15.03
N GLU A 92 -3.71 5.40 -13.71
CA GLU A 92 -2.42 5.25 -13.03
C GLU A 92 -2.46 4.03 -12.10
N LEU A 93 -1.30 3.64 -11.57
CA LEU A 93 -1.27 2.63 -10.51
C LEU A 93 -2.04 3.14 -9.27
N PRO A 94 -2.64 2.27 -8.45
CA PRO A 94 -3.13 2.68 -7.14
C PRO A 94 -1.97 3.11 -6.23
N LEU A 95 -2.31 3.84 -5.16
CA LEU A 95 -1.34 4.36 -4.19
C LEU A 95 -1.74 4.01 -2.76
N ILE A 96 -0.74 3.65 -1.95
CA ILE A 96 -0.83 3.64 -0.50
C ILE A 96 -0.04 4.81 0.07
N LYS A 97 -0.72 5.69 0.80
CA LYS A 97 -0.08 6.68 1.67
C LYS A 97 0.34 6.00 2.96
N VAL A 98 1.62 5.69 3.08
CA VAL A 98 2.15 4.81 4.14
C VAL A 98 1.99 5.44 5.52
N ILE A 99 1.43 4.66 6.46
CA ILE A 99 1.33 5.00 7.89
C ILE A 99 2.22 4.07 8.71
N ILE A 100 2.18 2.77 8.39
CA ILE A 100 2.97 1.72 9.06
C ILE A 100 3.70 0.94 7.97
N LEU A 101 4.99 0.68 8.17
CA LEU A 101 5.81 -0.07 7.24
C LEU A 101 6.81 -0.95 8.00
N TYR A 102 6.65 -2.27 7.86
CA TYR A 102 7.54 -3.27 8.43
C TYR A 102 8.35 -3.93 7.32
N THR A 103 9.63 -4.10 7.56
CA THR A 103 10.54 -4.87 6.69
C THR A 103 10.82 -6.21 7.31
N TYR A 104 10.80 -7.26 6.50
CA TYR A 104 11.38 -8.53 6.86
C TYR A 104 12.82 -8.53 6.37
N VAL A 105 13.77 -8.43 7.32
CA VAL A 105 15.19 -8.59 7.00
C VAL A 105 15.45 -10.09 6.98
N TYR A 106 15.53 -10.67 5.78
CA TYR A 106 16.18 -11.96 5.64
C TYR A 106 17.68 -11.72 5.80
N ASN A 107 18.23 -12.06 6.96
CA ASN A 107 19.66 -12.32 7.06
C ASN A 107 19.91 -13.58 6.23
N LEU A 108 20.24 -13.42 4.95
CA LEU A 108 20.88 -14.49 4.19
C LEU A 108 22.27 -14.66 4.81
N ILE A 109 22.41 -15.78 5.54
CA ILE A 109 23.64 -16.30 6.12
C ILE A 109 24.60 -16.69 5.00
#